data_AF-A0A239KKE7-F1
#
_entry.id   AF-A0A239KKE7-F1
#
_cell.length_a   1.000
_cell.length_b   1.000
_cell.length_c   1.000
_cell.angle_alpha   90.00
_cell.angle_beta   90.00
_cell.angle_gamma   90.00
#
_symmetry.space_group_name_H-M   'P 1'
#
loop_
_entity.id
_entity.type
_entity.pdbx_description
1 polymer ?
#
loop_
_entity_poly.entity_id
_entity_poly.type
_entity_poly.pdbx_seq_one_letter_code
_entity_poly.pdbx_strand_id
1 'polypeptide(L)'
;MNGVKLVTERRGVSSGNKPIVPNPGVRPTMHPVLIKGFALVASRKRLFMLGMVVVAASMGVLTQLGPWGVWTATLAVTVTLFLLMLRLSQLAAARYHPALLFVRAEPPSFASPVNLAPVFTAAAFVILCGGIVAENVGDIVNGDELWLMDAATAGLGMLAVAVHLYVALGSFGVRLYPEGIHDRQPFGSLFVPWEALAVPRAALPRDTQQVILYLAHPELVRKRGLRGGDPHLLSAAGINAEFLARAIHEYANRADLRPAIGSEAALAQFQAIPQVADLTNGA
;
A
#
# COMPACT_ATOMS: atom_id res chain seq x y z
N MET A 1 67.64 9.59 32.95
CA MET A 1 67.12 9.76 31.57
C MET A 1 65.61 9.60 31.60
N ASN A 2 64.94 10.50 30.90
CA ASN A 2 63.59 10.99 31.16
C ASN A 2 62.46 9.98 30.95
N GLY A 3 61.52 9.95 31.90
CA GLY A 3 60.22 9.31 31.77
C GLY A 3 59.23 10.21 31.04
N VAL A 4 58.49 9.62 30.09
CA VAL A 4 57.40 10.27 29.37
C VAL A 4 56.10 9.60 29.75
N LYS A 5 55.30 10.26 30.59
CA LYS A 5 53.90 9.92 30.88
C LYS A 5 53.03 10.47 29.75
N LEU A 6 52.48 9.58 28.92
CA LEU A 6 51.43 9.93 27.96
C LEU A 6 50.07 9.94 28.66
N VAL A 7 49.66 11.13 29.11
CA VAL A 7 48.29 11.41 29.54
C VAL A 7 47.44 11.58 28.28
N THR A 8 46.59 10.59 28.01
CA THR A 8 45.66 10.64 26.87
C THR A 8 44.34 11.23 27.34
N GLU A 9 44.18 12.53 27.13
CA GLU A 9 42.98 13.31 27.44
C GLU A 9 41.88 12.98 26.42
N ARG A 10 40.95 12.07 26.77
CA ARG A 10 39.70 11.86 26.01
C ARG A 10 38.75 13.03 26.26
N ARG A 11 38.75 14.02 25.36
CA ARG A 11 37.69 15.03 25.27
C ARG A 11 36.36 14.37 24.91
N GLY A 12 35.40 14.48 25.82
CA GLY A 12 34.01 14.10 25.59
C GLY A 12 33.34 15.03 24.58
N VAL A 13 33.04 14.51 23.40
CA VAL A 13 32.10 15.13 22.47
C VAL A 13 30.71 14.57 22.80
N SER A 14 30.05 15.22 23.77
CA SER A 14 28.61 15.06 23.99
C SER A 14 27.86 15.83 22.90
N SER A 15 27.81 15.24 21.69
CA SER A 15 26.89 15.68 20.66
C SER A 15 25.51 15.16 21.03
N GLY A 16 24.79 15.98 21.79
CA GLY A 16 23.38 15.78 22.14
C GLY A 16 22.49 15.86 20.91
N ASN A 17 22.57 14.87 20.03
CA ASN A 17 21.55 14.62 19.04
C ASN A 17 20.40 13.89 19.76
N LYS A 18 19.63 14.64 20.56
CA LYS A 18 18.34 14.12 21.04
C LYS A 18 17.56 13.78 19.77
N PRO A 19 17.16 12.51 19.56
CA PRO A 19 16.25 12.20 18.48
C PRO A 19 15.06 13.13 18.65
N ILE A 20 14.72 13.87 17.58
CA ILE A 20 13.46 14.59 17.50
C ILE A 20 12.41 13.48 17.59
N VAL A 21 11.95 13.19 18.81
CA VAL A 21 10.78 12.37 19.04
C VAL A 21 9.67 13.20 18.40
N PRO A 22 9.09 12.78 17.26
CA PRO A 22 8.03 13.52 16.64
C PRO A 22 6.95 13.69 17.71
N ASN A 23 6.62 14.94 18.00
CA ASN A 23 5.58 15.29 18.95
C ASN A 23 4.35 14.43 18.61
N PRO A 24 3.86 13.55 19.51
CA PRO A 24 2.69 12.70 19.24
C PRO A 24 1.40 13.51 19.07
N GLY A 25 1.50 14.85 19.08
CA GLY A 25 0.47 15.82 18.79
C GLY A 25 -0.39 15.42 17.60
N VAL A 26 -1.61 14.99 17.94
CA VAL A 26 -2.84 15.02 17.16
C VAL A 26 -2.58 14.86 15.66
N ARG A 27 -2.50 13.62 15.19
CA ARG A 27 -2.52 13.36 13.74
C ARG A 27 -3.78 14.02 13.19
N PRO A 28 -3.66 14.98 12.25
CA PRO A 28 -4.82 15.67 11.69
C PRO A 28 -5.81 14.63 11.18
N THR A 29 -6.97 14.57 11.82
CA THR A 29 -8.02 13.60 11.52
C THR A 29 -8.45 13.81 10.09
N MET A 30 -8.48 12.71 9.32
CA MET A 30 -8.94 12.78 7.94
C MET A 30 -10.41 13.22 7.93
N HIS A 31 -10.77 14.14 7.05
CA HIS A 31 -12.14 14.64 6.96
C HIS A 31 -13.13 13.46 6.74
N PRO A 32 -14.27 13.39 7.45
CA PRO A 32 -15.19 12.26 7.39
C PRO A 32 -15.66 11.89 5.97
N VAL A 33 -15.79 12.89 5.09
CA VAL A 33 -16.16 12.70 3.67
C VAL A 33 -15.10 11.88 2.92
N LEU A 34 -13.81 12.13 3.15
CA LEU A 34 -12.73 11.38 2.51
C LEU A 34 -12.69 9.93 2.98
N ILE A 35 -12.92 9.70 4.28
CA ILE A 35 -13.00 8.34 4.84
C ILE A 35 -14.13 7.56 4.16
N LYS A 36 -15.32 8.15 4.03
CA LYS A 36 -16.47 7.54 3.34
C LYS A 36 -16.18 7.29 1.86
N GLY A 37 -15.56 8.26 1.18
CA GLY A 37 -15.16 8.12 -0.22
C GLY A 37 -14.16 6.98 -0.43
N PHE A 38 -13.14 6.88 0.42
CA PHE A 38 -12.16 5.80 0.40
C PHE A 38 -12.78 4.43 0.69
N ALA A 39 -13.68 4.33 1.68
CA ALA A 39 -14.43 3.10 1.94
C ALA A 39 -15.30 2.68 0.74
N LEU A 40 -15.94 3.63 0.06
CA LEU A 40 -16.72 3.38 -1.15
C LEU A 40 -15.84 2.86 -2.30
N VAL A 41 -14.69 3.50 -2.55
CA VAL A 41 -13.73 3.04 -3.57
C VAL A 41 -13.18 1.66 -3.23
N ALA A 42 -12.88 1.39 -1.96
CA ALA A 42 -12.37 0.09 -1.51
C ALA A 42 -13.37 -1.04 -1.79
N SER A 43 -14.66 -0.81 -1.49
CA SER A 43 -15.73 -1.79 -1.74
C SER A 43 -16.08 -1.97 -3.21
N ARG A 44 -15.89 -0.94 -4.05
CA ARG A 44 -16.29 -0.94 -5.47
C ARG A 44 -15.12 -0.71 -6.43
N LYS A 45 -13.90 -1.13 -6.08
CA LYS A 45 -12.69 -0.78 -6.84
C LYS A 45 -12.75 -1.12 -8.33
N ARG A 46 -13.39 -2.23 -8.71
CA ARG A 46 -13.55 -2.64 -10.12
C ARG A 46 -14.45 -1.66 -10.90
N LEU A 47 -15.58 -1.26 -10.30
CA LEU A 47 -16.49 -0.29 -10.91
C LEU A 47 -15.84 1.10 -10.99
N PHE A 48 -15.08 1.49 -9.96
CA PHE A 48 -14.30 2.72 -9.99
C PHE A 48 -13.29 2.72 -11.16
N MET A 49 -12.50 1.65 -11.32
CA MET A 49 -11.54 1.55 -12.41
C MET A 49 -12.21 1.52 -13.80
N LEU A 50 -13.35 0.83 -13.94
CA LEU A 50 -14.14 0.86 -15.17
C LEU A 50 -14.59 2.30 -15.50
N GLY A 51 -15.07 3.04 -14.49
CA GLY A 51 -15.43 4.45 -14.65
C GLY A 51 -14.25 5.30 -15.12
N MET A 52 -13.05 5.07 -14.60
CA MET A 52 -11.84 5.79 -15.04
C MET A 52 -11.46 5.49 -16.48
N VAL A 53 -11.63 4.25 -16.94
CA VAL A 53 -11.43 3.88 -18.35
C VAL A 53 -12.43 4.60 -19.26
N VAL A 54 -13.70 4.66 -18.87
CA VAL A 54 -14.75 5.37 -19.62
C VAL A 54 -14.46 6.87 -19.71
N VAL A 55 -14.01 7.48 -18.61
CA VAL A 55 -13.59 8.89 -18.58
C VAL A 55 -12.42 9.10 -19.54
N ALA A 56 -11.36 8.29 -19.46
CA ALA A 56 -10.20 8.42 -20.33
C ALA A 56 -10.55 8.25 -21.82
N ALA A 57 -11.39 7.27 -22.16
CA ALA A 57 -11.86 7.05 -23.53
C ALA A 57 -12.69 8.24 -24.05
N SER A 58 -13.62 8.75 -23.23
CA SER A 58 -14.44 9.92 -23.58
C SER A 58 -13.57 11.15 -23.86
N MET A 59 -12.53 11.35 -23.05
CA MET A 59 -11.59 12.45 -23.24
C MET A 59 -10.79 12.31 -24.55
N GLY A 60 -10.31 11.10 -24.87
CA GLY A 60 -9.65 10.82 -26.14
C GLY A 60 -10.53 11.08 -27.36
N VAL A 61 -11.83 10.75 -27.29
CA VAL A 61 -12.78 11.07 -28.36
C VAL A 61 -12.98 12.59 -28.49
N LEU A 62 -13.14 13.29 -27.37
CA LEU A 62 -13.31 14.76 -27.36
C LEU A 62 -12.11 15.50 -27.93
N THR A 63 -10.89 15.01 -27.68
CA THR A 63 -9.67 15.61 -28.26
C THR A 63 -9.58 15.46 -29.77
N GLN A 64 -10.13 14.38 -30.34
CA GLN A 64 -10.09 14.14 -31.80
C GLN A 64 -11.17 14.91 -32.57
N LEU A 65 -12.33 15.16 -31.94
CA LEU A 65 -13.48 15.80 -32.61
C LEU A 65 -13.59 17.31 -32.36
N GLY A 66 -12.88 17.81 -31.36
CA GLY A 66 -13.05 19.16 -30.85
C GLY A 66 -12.31 20.23 -31.65
N PRO A 67 -12.84 21.46 -31.75
CA PRO A 67 -12.05 22.61 -32.18
C PRO A 67 -10.89 22.84 -31.19
N TRP A 68 -9.89 23.62 -31.60
CA TRP A 68 -8.67 23.90 -30.81
C TRP A 68 -8.93 24.25 -29.33
N GLY A 69 -9.98 25.02 -29.03
CA GLY A 69 -10.38 25.35 -27.66
C GLY A 69 -10.76 24.13 -26.81
N VAL A 70 -11.43 23.13 -27.39
CA VAL A 70 -11.79 21.87 -26.71
C VAL A 70 -10.56 21.05 -26.41
N TRP A 71 -9.56 21.04 -27.29
CA TRP A 71 -8.28 20.35 -27.03
C TRP A 71 -7.59 20.91 -25.77
N THR A 72 -7.45 22.24 -25.68
CA THR A 72 -6.81 22.88 -24.50
C THR A 72 -7.58 22.62 -23.21
N ALA A 73 -8.92 22.66 -23.25
CA ALA A 73 -9.76 22.37 -22.11
C ALA A 73 -9.64 20.91 -21.67
N THR A 74 -9.68 19.96 -22.62
CA THR A 74 -9.53 18.53 -22.32
C THR A 74 -8.16 18.24 -21.73
N LEU A 75 -7.08 18.83 -22.27
CA LEU A 75 -5.74 18.70 -21.71
C LEU A 75 -5.67 19.20 -20.26
N ALA A 76 -6.24 20.39 -19.99
CA ALA A 76 -6.28 20.94 -18.64
C ALA A 76 -7.04 20.03 -17.65
N VAL A 77 -8.15 19.44 -18.08
CA VAL A 77 -8.91 18.46 -17.30
C VAL A 77 -8.08 17.18 -17.08
N THR A 78 -7.39 16.66 -18.09
CA THR A 78 -6.55 15.45 -17.98
C THR A 78 -5.48 15.65 -16.92
N VAL A 79 -4.73 16.75 -17.02
CA VAL A 79 -3.66 17.09 -16.08
C VAL A 79 -4.23 17.27 -14.67
N THR A 80 -5.35 17.96 -14.53
CA THR A 80 -5.99 18.17 -13.22
C THR A 80 -6.42 16.85 -12.58
N LEU A 81 -7.10 15.98 -13.33
CA LEU A 81 -7.55 14.68 -12.84
C LEU A 81 -6.37 13.76 -12.52
N PHE A 82 -5.34 13.75 -13.35
CA PHE A 82 -4.10 13.00 -13.11
C PHE A 82 -3.45 13.42 -11.78
N LEU A 83 -3.23 14.71 -11.58
CA LEU A 83 -2.64 15.25 -10.35
C LEU A 83 -3.54 14.99 -9.13
N LEU A 84 -4.85 15.11 -9.28
CA LEU A 84 -5.81 14.78 -8.23
C LEU A 84 -5.71 13.31 -7.82
N MET A 85 -5.67 12.38 -8.79
CA MET A 85 -5.54 10.95 -8.50
C MET A 85 -4.20 10.62 -7.83
N LEU A 86 -3.09 11.23 -8.26
CA LEU A 86 -1.81 11.09 -7.56
C LEU A 86 -1.88 11.63 -6.13
N ARG A 87 -2.54 12.77 -5.92
CA ARG A 87 -2.69 13.34 -4.58
C ARG A 87 -3.53 12.44 -3.68
N LEU A 88 -4.61 11.87 -4.19
CA LEU A 88 -5.44 10.89 -3.47
C LEU A 88 -4.66 9.60 -3.17
N SER A 89 -3.82 9.14 -4.09
CA SER A 89 -2.91 8.01 -3.87
C SER A 89 -1.96 8.26 -2.69
N GLN A 90 -1.28 9.40 -2.68
CA GLN A 90 -0.40 9.81 -1.58
C GLN A 90 -1.15 9.91 -0.26
N LEU A 91 -2.34 10.52 -0.27
CA LEU A 91 -3.15 10.68 0.93
C LEU A 91 -3.63 9.33 1.47
N ALA A 92 -4.05 8.41 0.59
CA ALA A 92 -4.41 7.06 0.96
C ALA A 92 -3.21 6.31 1.57
N ALA A 93 -2.04 6.39 0.93
CA ALA A 93 -0.81 5.75 1.40
C ALA A 93 -0.30 6.28 2.74
N ALA A 94 -0.54 7.56 3.04
CA ALA A 94 -0.02 8.21 4.24
C ALA A 94 -1.01 8.21 5.41
N ARG A 95 -2.32 8.20 5.13
CA ARG A 95 -3.34 8.47 6.14
C ARG A 95 -4.51 7.49 6.18
N TYR A 96 -4.71 6.66 5.15
CA TYR A 96 -5.80 5.69 5.15
C TYR A 96 -5.31 4.30 5.56
N HIS A 97 -5.26 4.09 6.87
CA HIS A 97 -4.85 2.84 7.49
C HIS A 97 -5.91 2.39 8.51
N PRO A 98 -7.07 1.89 8.06
CA PRO A 98 -8.09 1.39 8.97
C PRO A 98 -7.55 0.25 9.84
N ALA A 99 -7.89 0.26 11.12
CA ALA A 99 -7.62 -0.82 12.07
C ALA A 99 -8.68 -1.93 11.91
N LEU A 100 -8.72 -2.53 10.72
CA LEU A 100 -9.74 -3.51 10.36
C LEU A 100 -9.12 -4.67 9.58
N LEU A 101 -9.62 -5.87 9.84
CA LEU A 101 -9.38 -7.08 9.07
C LEU A 101 -10.71 -7.57 8.51
N PHE A 102 -10.68 -8.23 7.35
CA PHE A 102 -11.85 -8.85 6.74
C PHE A 102 -11.77 -10.36 6.83
N VAL A 103 -12.90 -11.00 7.11
CA VAL A 103 -13.02 -12.45 7.04
C VAL A 103 -13.05 -12.90 5.58
N ARG A 104 -12.30 -13.96 5.25
CA ARG A 104 -12.45 -14.72 4.01
C ARG A 104 -12.70 -16.17 4.35
N ALA A 105 -13.74 -16.76 3.78
CA ALA A 105 -14.13 -18.14 4.03
C ALA A 105 -13.21 -19.16 3.33
N GLU A 106 -12.74 -18.85 2.12
CA GLU A 106 -12.00 -19.82 1.29
C GLU A 106 -10.72 -19.24 0.67
N PRO A 107 -9.53 -19.73 1.06
CA PRO A 107 -9.25 -20.43 2.31
C PRO A 107 -9.52 -19.54 3.55
N PRO A 108 -9.86 -20.14 4.71
CA PRO A 108 -10.21 -19.40 5.93
C PRO A 108 -9.03 -18.52 6.35
N SER A 109 -9.26 -17.21 6.36
CA SER A 109 -8.22 -16.23 6.68
C SER A 109 -8.78 -14.89 7.12
N PHE A 110 -7.96 -14.15 7.88
CA PHE A 110 -8.14 -12.72 8.04
C PHE A 110 -7.30 -11.99 7.01
N ALA A 111 -7.93 -11.17 6.18
CA ALA A 111 -7.26 -10.42 5.12
C ALA A 111 -7.19 -8.94 5.46
N SER A 112 -6.06 -8.31 5.11
CA SER A 112 -5.98 -6.86 5.15
C SER A 112 -6.97 -6.23 4.16
N PRO A 113 -7.49 -5.03 4.46
CA PRO A 113 -8.19 -4.17 3.50
C PRO A 113 -7.40 -3.95 2.22
N VAL A 114 -8.12 -3.53 1.17
CA VAL A 114 -7.50 -3.13 -0.09
C VAL A 114 -6.66 -1.88 0.12
N ASN A 115 -5.39 -1.91 -0.28
CA ASN A 115 -4.57 -0.71 -0.39
C ASN A 115 -5.08 0.17 -1.54
N LEU A 116 -5.57 1.36 -1.24
CA LEU A 116 -6.15 2.29 -2.22
C LEU A 116 -5.11 3.09 -3.00
N ALA A 117 -3.88 3.24 -2.50
CA ALA A 117 -2.82 3.96 -3.19
C ALA A 117 -2.56 3.42 -4.62
N PRO A 118 -2.36 2.11 -4.85
CA PRO A 118 -2.20 1.59 -6.20
C PRO A 118 -3.47 1.74 -7.05
N VAL A 119 -4.67 1.77 -6.46
CA VAL A 119 -5.92 1.98 -7.19
C VAL A 119 -5.98 3.39 -7.77
N PHE A 120 -5.70 4.41 -6.95
CA PHE A 120 -5.64 5.79 -7.43
C PHE A 120 -4.48 6.04 -8.37
N THR A 121 -3.33 5.40 -8.14
CA THR A 121 -2.19 5.47 -9.08
C THR A 121 -2.56 4.88 -10.43
N ALA A 122 -3.22 3.71 -10.46
CA ALA A 122 -3.70 3.12 -11.70
C ALA A 122 -4.71 4.02 -12.42
N ALA A 123 -5.64 4.65 -11.69
CA ALA A 123 -6.56 5.63 -12.26
C ALA A 123 -5.82 6.81 -12.89
N ALA A 124 -4.78 7.34 -12.24
CA ALA A 124 -3.95 8.40 -12.79
C ALA A 124 -3.31 7.98 -14.12
N PHE A 125 -2.69 6.80 -14.18
CA PHE A 125 -2.06 6.29 -15.40
C PHE A 125 -3.08 5.97 -16.51
N VAL A 126 -4.27 5.47 -16.18
CA VAL A 126 -5.35 5.28 -17.16
C VAL A 126 -5.75 6.61 -17.81
N ILE A 127 -5.88 7.68 -17.01
CA ILE A 127 -6.23 9.02 -17.52
C ILE A 127 -5.11 9.58 -18.39
N LEU A 128 -3.86 9.55 -17.91
CA LEU A 128 -2.71 10.10 -18.63
C LEU A 128 -2.43 9.36 -19.94
N CYS A 129 -2.29 8.03 -19.87
CA CYS A 129 -1.95 7.22 -21.04
C CYS A 129 -3.14 7.06 -22.00
N GLY A 130 -4.38 7.17 -21.52
CA GLY A 130 -5.55 7.15 -22.40
C GLY A 130 -5.56 8.28 -23.42
N GLY A 131 -5.18 9.50 -23.01
CA GLY A 131 -5.05 10.64 -23.93
C GLY A 131 -3.92 10.43 -24.94
N ILE A 132 -2.72 10.05 -24.46
CA ILE A 132 -1.54 9.81 -25.31
C ILE A 132 -1.83 8.72 -26.35
N VAL A 133 -2.44 7.61 -25.94
CA VAL A 133 -2.77 6.52 -26.88
C VAL A 133 -3.79 6.97 -27.92
N ALA A 134 -4.79 7.78 -27.55
CA ALA A 134 -5.79 8.27 -28.49
C ALA A 134 -5.20 9.21 -29.55
N GLU A 135 -4.26 10.08 -29.15
CA GLU A 135 -3.51 10.97 -30.06
C GLU A 135 -2.63 10.17 -31.01
N ASN A 136 -1.74 9.34 -30.45
CA ASN A 136 -0.81 8.52 -31.22
C ASN A 136 -1.50 7.59 -32.23
N VAL A 137 -2.67 7.03 -31.88
CA VAL A 137 -3.45 6.20 -32.81
C VAL A 137 -3.95 7.03 -33.99
N GLY A 138 -4.34 8.29 -33.77
CA GLY A 138 -4.71 9.21 -34.84
C GLY A 138 -3.55 9.44 -35.81
N ASP A 139 -2.37 9.73 -35.28
CA ASP A 139 -1.17 10.03 -36.08
C ASP A 139 -0.70 8.82 -36.90
N ILE A 140 -0.73 7.61 -36.29
CA ILE A 140 -0.44 6.35 -37.00
C ILE A 140 -1.43 6.11 -38.14
N VAL A 141 -2.72 6.34 -37.91
CA VAL A 141 -3.77 6.14 -38.94
C VAL A 141 -3.63 7.16 -40.07
N ASN A 142 -3.21 8.39 -39.75
CA ASN A 142 -2.98 9.45 -40.73
C ASN A 142 -1.65 9.30 -41.49
N GLY A 143 -0.80 8.36 -41.09
CA GLY A 143 0.48 8.08 -41.75
C GLY A 143 1.54 9.15 -41.48
N ASP A 144 1.56 9.71 -40.27
CA ASP A 144 2.57 10.68 -39.88
C ASP A 144 3.99 10.09 -39.99
N GLU A 145 4.98 10.91 -40.33
CA GLU A 145 6.37 10.49 -40.57
C GLU A 145 7.00 9.84 -39.32
N LEU A 146 6.48 10.18 -38.13
CA LEU A 146 6.97 9.71 -36.83
C LEU A 146 6.19 8.54 -36.23
N TRP A 147 5.30 7.88 -37.00
CA TRP A 147 4.38 6.85 -36.49
C TRP A 147 5.05 5.71 -35.70
N LEU A 148 6.32 5.38 -35.97
CA LEU A 148 7.09 4.39 -35.19
C LEU A 148 7.30 4.82 -33.73
N MET A 149 7.60 6.10 -33.51
CA MET A 149 7.76 6.66 -32.16
C MET A 149 6.41 6.72 -31.44
N ASP A 150 5.35 7.04 -32.17
CA ASP A 150 3.98 7.06 -31.63
C ASP A 150 3.52 5.66 -31.23
N ALA A 151 3.80 4.67 -32.06
CA ALA A 151 3.52 3.26 -31.78
C ALA A 151 4.31 2.76 -30.55
N ALA A 152 5.60 3.10 -30.46
CA ALA A 152 6.42 2.74 -29.31
C ALA A 152 5.90 3.39 -28.01
N THR A 153 5.56 4.68 -28.07
CA THR A 153 5.04 5.44 -26.93
C THR A 153 3.67 4.93 -26.48
N ALA A 154 2.77 4.64 -27.44
CA ALA A 154 1.47 4.03 -27.15
C ALA A 154 1.62 2.64 -26.52
N GLY A 155 2.53 1.81 -27.06
CA GLY A 155 2.84 0.49 -26.51
C GLY A 155 3.37 0.54 -25.08
N LEU A 156 4.30 1.46 -24.79
CA LEU A 156 4.82 1.68 -23.44
C LEU A 156 3.73 2.20 -22.48
N GLY A 157 2.88 3.13 -22.94
CA GLY A 157 1.75 3.63 -22.17
C GLY A 157 0.75 2.53 -21.81
N MET A 158 0.40 1.68 -22.78
CA MET A 158 -0.46 0.51 -22.56
C MET A 158 0.15 -0.48 -21.58
N LEU A 159 1.45 -0.77 -21.69
CA LEU A 159 2.17 -1.63 -20.76
C LEU A 159 2.15 -1.04 -19.34
N ALA A 160 2.41 0.27 -19.20
CA ALA A 160 2.35 0.95 -17.91
C ALA A 160 0.95 0.85 -17.29
N VAL A 161 -0.11 1.08 -18.05
CA VAL A 161 -1.49 0.92 -17.60
C VAL A 161 -1.76 -0.53 -17.18
N ALA A 162 -1.35 -1.51 -17.98
CA ALA A 162 -1.56 -2.93 -17.68
C ALA A 162 -0.90 -3.34 -16.35
N VAL A 163 0.34 -2.91 -16.11
CA VAL A 163 1.06 -3.16 -14.85
C VAL A 163 0.33 -2.52 -13.66
N HIS A 164 -0.11 -1.27 -13.78
CA HIS A 164 -0.82 -0.60 -12.69
C HIS A 164 -2.20 -1.22 -12.42
N LEU A 165 -2.94 -1.62 -13.47
CA LEU A 165 -4.20 -2.34 -13.34
C LEU A 165 -4.01 -3.69 -12.64
N TYR A 166 -2.97 -4.43 -13.01
CA TYR A 166 -2.60 -5.67 -12.34
C TYR A 166 -2.38 -5.44 -10.84
N VAL A 167 -1.61 -4.42 -10.46
CA VAL A 167 -1.34 -4.08 -9.05
C VAL A 167 -2.62 -3.64 -8.32
N ALA A 168 -3.44 -2.76 -8.91
CA ALA A 168 -4.65 -2.22 -8.30
C ALA A 168 -5.76 -3.27 -8.09
N LEU A 169 -5.95 -4.13 -9.09
CA LEU A 169 -7.04 -5.12 -9.10
C LEU A 169 -6.64 -6.43 -8.43
N GLY A 170 -5.35 -6.72 -8.35
CA GLY A 170 -4.84 -7.91 -7.68
C GLY A 170 -5.19 -7.98 -6.19
N SER A 171 -4.93 -9.16 -5.62
CA SER A 171 -5.26 -9.49 -4.24
C SER A 171 -4.01 -9.55 -3.37
N PHE A 172 -3.34 -8.40 -3.27
CA PHE A 172 -2.10 -8.19 -2.52
C PHE A 172 -2.35 -7.75 -1.08
N GLY A 173 -1.32 -7.84 -0.25
CA GLY A 173 -1.36 -7.53 1.18
C GLY A 173 -1.17 -8.76 2.07
N VAL A 174 -1.32 -8.53 3.37
CA VAL A 174 -1.12 -9.53 4.41
C VAL A 174 -2.42 -10.29 4.68
N ARG A 175 -2.29 -11.60 4.83
CA ARG A 175 -3.34 -12.50 5.28
C ARG A 175 -2.83 -13.35 6.43
N LEU A 176 -3.66 -13.50 7.45
CA LEU A 176 -3.42 -14.39 8.56
C LEU A 176 -4.22 -15.67 8.30
N TYR A 177 -3.52 -16.80 8.28
CA TYR A 177 -4.05 -18.15 8.13
C TYR A 177 -3.88 -18.91 9.44
N PRO A 178 -4.64 -20.00 9.67
CA PRO A 178 -4.40 -20.90 10.79
C PRO A 178 -2.95 -21.41 10.86
N GLU A 179 -2.28 -21.58 9.72
CA GLU A 179 -0.92 -22.11 9.62
C GLU A 179 0.17 -21.03 9.67
N GLY A 180 -0.16 -19.76 9.40
CA GLY A 180 0.84 -18.70 9.44
C GLY A 180 0.40 -17.38 8.81
N ILE A 181 1.39 -16.55 8.51
CA ILE A 181 1.22 -15.25 7.89
C ILE A 181 1.62 -15.35 6.42
N HIS A 182 0.75 -14.89 5.52
CA HIS A 182 1.03 -14.82 4.09
C HIS A 182 1.01 -13.36 3.64
N ASP A 183 2.14 -12.84 3.18
CA ASP A 183 2.23 -11.52 2.58
C ASP A 183 2.47 -11.64 1.06
N ARG A 184 1.47 -11.20 0.29
CA ARG A 184 1.49 -11.27 -1.17
C ARG A 184 1.77 -9.90 -1.77
N GLN A 185 2.80 -9.82 -2.59
CA GLN A 185 3.20 -8.63 -3.37
C GLN A 185 2.97 -8.88 -4.87
N PRO A 186 3.01 -7.84 -5.73
CA PRO A 186 2.80 -7.99 -7.16
C PRO A 186 3.64 -9.08 -7.84
N PHE A 187 4.91 -9.21 -7.46
CA PHE A 187 5.84 -10.11 -8.15
C PHE A 187 6.34 -11.28 -7.27
N GLY A 188 5.79 -11.44 -6.06
CA GLY A 188 6.21 -12.51 -5.16
C GLY A 188 5.36 -12.62 -3.90
N SER A 189 5.65 -13.62 -3.08
CA SER A 189 5.00 -13.83 -1.80
C SER A 189 5.97 -14.32 -0.74
N LEU A 190 5.57 -14.12 0.51
CA LEU A 190 6.23 -14.61 1.71
C LEU A 190 5.22 -15.35 2.55
N PHE A 191 5.55 -16.56 2.97
CA PHE A 191 4.79 -17.30 3.96
C PHE A 191 5.67 -17.53 5.20
N VAL A 192 5.18 -17.09 6.34
CA VAL A 192 5.85 -17.19 7.65
C VAL A 192 4.97 -18.06 8.54
N PRO A 193 5.33 -19.34 8.75
CA PRO A 193 4.61 -20.19 9.71
C PRO A 193 4.57 -19.55 11.10
N TRP A 194 3.54 -19.81 11.89
CA TRP A 194 3.49 -19.28 13.27
C TRP A 194 4.67 -19.75 14.12
N GLU A 195 5.16 -20.96 13.85
CA GLU A 195 6.32 -21.60 14.49
C GLU A 195 7.63 -20.89 14.16
N ALA A 196 7.66 -20.08 13.09
CA ALA A 196 8.84 -19.30 12.74
C ALA A 196 9.04 -18.07 13.64
N LEU A 197 7.99 -17.61 14.32
CA LEU A 197 7.99 -16.36 15.10
C LEU A 197 8.60 -16.56 16.49
N ALA A 198 9.34 -15.55 16.95
CA ALA A 198 9.87 -15.51 18.31
C ALA A 198 8.78 -15.09 19.30
N VAL A 199 8.42 -15.97 20.23
CA VAL A 199 7.47 -15.73 21.33
C VAL A 199 8.25 -15.36 22.60
N PRO A 200 7.81 -14.38 23.42
CA PRO A 200 6.53 -13.68 23.34
C PRO A 200 6.48 -12.53 22.33
N ARG A 201 7.60 -12.11 21.75
CA ARG A 201 7.70 -10.83 21.01
C ARG A 201 7.65 -11.01 19.48
N ALA A 202 6.55 -11.55 18.96
CA ALA A 202 6.47 -11.98 17.56
C ALA A 202 6.55 -10.84 16.52
N ALA A 203 5.90 -9.70 16.77
CA ALA A 203 5.81 -8.60 15.82
C ALA A 203 5.77 -7.23 16.51
N LEU A 204 6.30 -6.20 15.84
CA LEU A 204 6.21 -4.80 16.25
C LEU A 204 5.96 -3.88 15.05
N PRO A 205 5.19 -2.79 15.21
CA PRO A 205 5.08 -1.76 14.19
C PRO A 205 6.45 -1.08 14.03
N ARG A 206 6.93 -0.94 12.79
CA ARG A 206 8.13 -0.15 12.47
C ARG A 206 7.75 1.29 12.16
N ASP A 207 6.75 1.45 11.31
CA ASP A 207 6.17 2.70 10.87
C ASP A 207 4.71 2.46 10.44
N THR A 208 4.06 3.43 9.79
CA THR A 208 2.67 3.31 9.36
C THR A 208 2.44 2.31 8.23
N GLN A 209 3.49 1.90 7.53
CA GLN A 209 3.45 1.03 6.34
C GLN A 209 4.15 -0.31 6.55
N GLN A 210 4.82 -0.54 7.67
CA GLN A 210 5.62 -1.75 7.90
C GLN A 210 5.48 -2.31 9.32
N VAL A 211 5.49 -3.64 9.41
CA VAL A 211 5.58 -4.41 10.64
C VAL A 211 6.86 -5.25 10.60
N ILE A 212 7.67 -5.17 11.65
CA ILE A 212 8.84 -6.03 11.85
C ILE A 212 8.38 -7.33 12.50
N LEU A 213 8.84 -8.46 11.97
CA LEU A 213 8.73 -9.79 12.54
C LEU A 213 10.03 -10.20 13.21
N TYR A 214 9.92 -10.70 14.43
CA TYR A 214 11.01 -11.38 15.11
C TYR A 214 10.88 -12.86 14.80
N LEU A 215 11.88 -13.42 14.12
CA LEU A 215 11.89 -14.81 13.71
C LEU A 215 12.83 -15.60 14.62
N ALA A 216 12.33 -16.65 15.27
CA ALA A 216 13.15 -17.62 15.99
C ALA A 216 13.72 -18.67 15.03
N HIS A 217 12.94 -19.03 14.00
CA HIS A 217 13.27 -20.04 13.00
C HIS A 217 13.12 -19.47 11.58
N PRO A 218 14.04 -18.58 11.15
CA PRO A 218 13.98 -17.96 9.82
C PRO A 218 14.05 -18.97 8.67
N GLU A 219 14.62 -20.16 8.88
CA GLU A 219 14.69 -21.26 7.93
C GLU A 219 13.32 -21.84 7.54
N LEU A 220 12.30 -21.65 8.37
CA LEU A 220 10.92 -22.10 8.08
C LEU A 220 10.18 -21.14 7.15
N VAL A 221 10.70 -19.92 6.94
CA VAL A 221 10.07 -18.91 6.11
C VAL A 221 10.22 -19.26 4.64
N ARG A 222 9.09 -19.29 3.93
CA ARG A 222 9.04 -19.65 2.51
C ARG A 222 8.83 -18.41 1.65
N LYS A 223 9.76 -18.15 0.75
CA LYS A 223 9.68 -17.06 -0.24
C LYS A 223 9.39 -17.65 -1.63
N ARG A 224 8.47 -17.03 -2.38
CA ARG A 224 8.17 -17.41 -3.77
C ARG A 224 8.20 -16.19 -4.68
N GLY A 225 8.79 -16.33 -5.87
CA GLY A 225 8.88 -15.26 -6.86
C GLY A 225 9.84 -14.13 -6.49
N LEU A 226 9.71 -13.01 -7.19
CA LEU A 226 10.50 -11.79 -7.02
C LEU A 226 9.87 -10.90 -5.93
N ARG A 227 10.02 -11.31 -4.67
CA ARG A 227 9.73 -10.44 -3.53
C ARG A 227 10.97 -9.63 -3.18
N GLY A 228 10.87 -8.30 -3.29
CA GLY A 228 11.89 -7.39 -2.78
C GLY A 228 11.83 -7.25 -1.26
N GLY A 229 12.96 -6.90 -0.66
CA GLY A 229 13.04 -6.58 0.77
C GLY A 229 13.36 -7.75 1.70
N ASP A 230 13.46 -7.39 2.98
CA ASP A 230 13.82 -8.25 4.10
C ASP A 230 12.63 -9.16 4.50
N PRO A 231 12.81 -10.49 4.66
CA PRO A 231 11.76 -11.38 5.17
C PRO A 231 11.26 -11.02 6.58
N HIS A 232 12.04 -10.28 7.36
CA HIS A 232 11.63 -9.74 8.66
C HIS A 232 10.67 -8.55 8.54
N LEU A 233 10.42 -8.02 7.34
CA LEU A 233 9.52 -6.88 7.12
C LEU A 233 8.25 -7.32 6.37
N LEU A 234 7.11 -7.13 7.02
CA LEU A 234 5.80 -7.24 6.42
C LEU A 234 5.26 -5.88 5.98
N SER A 235 4.59 -5.86 4.84
CA SER A 235 3.83 -4.69 4.41
C SER A 235 2.58 -4.52 5.26
N ALA A 236 2.39 -3.34 5.83
CA ALA A 236 1.13 -2.88 6.42
C ALA A 236 0.38 -1.92 5.47
N ALA A 237 0.67 -1.97 4.17
CA ALA A 237 0.04 -1.06 3.23
C ALA A 237 -1.49 -1.29 3.19
N GLY A 238 -2.24 -0.23 3.52
CA GLY A 238 -3.71 -0.25 3.58
C GLY A 238 -4.31 -0.65 4.93
N ILE A 239 -3.52 -1.09 5.91
CA ILE A 239 -3.99 -1.44 7.27
C ILE A 239 -3.18 -0.68 8.33
N ASN A 240 -3.75 -0.47 9.52
CA ASN A 240 -2.97 0.06 10.64
C ASN A 240 -1.88 -0.94 11.07
N ALA A 241 -0.61 -0.53 11.03
CA ALA A 241 0.53 -1.39 11.34
C ALA A 241 0.54 -1.88 12.80
N GLU A 242 0.12 -1.05 13.75
CA GLU A 242 0.06 -1.43 15.18
C GLU A 242 -1.02 -2.48 15.42
N PHE A 243 -2.19 -2.29 14.79
CA PHE A 243 -3.29 -3.24 14.81
C PHE A 243 -2.88 -4.59 14.21
N LEU A 244 -2.21 -4.59 13.06
CA LEU A 244 -1.70 -5.79 12.42
C LEU A 244 -0.64 -6.49 13.29
N ALA A 245 0.31 -5.74 13.83
CA ALA A 245 1.34 -6.29 14.72
C ALA A 245 0.73 -6.94 15.97
N ARG A 246 -0.32 -6.33 16.54
CA ARG A 246 -1.04 -6.91 17.67
C ARG A 246 -1.79 -8.19 17.30
N ALA A 247 -2.45 -8.21 16.14
CA ALA A 247 -3.12 -9.43 15.67
C ALA A 247 -2.11 -10.59 15.53
N ILE A 248 -0.96 -10.32 14.92
CA ILE A 248 0.13 -11.30 14.79
C ILE A 248 0.62 -11.75 16.17
N HIS A 249 0.82 -10.82 17.10
CA HIS A 249 1.26 -11.12 18.47
C HIS A 249 0.26 -12.01 19.22
N GLU A 250 -1.03 -11.72 19.14
CA GLU A 250 -2.09 -12.49 19.79
C GLU A 250 -2.11 -13.95 19.30
N TYR A 251 -2.17 -14.17 17.98
CA TYR A 251 -2.23 -15.50 17.39
C TYR A 251 -0.90 -16.26 17.48
N ALA A 252 0.24 -15.56 17.51
CA ALA A 252 1.53 -16.18 17.78
C ALA A 252 1.60 -16.75 19.22
N ASN A 253 1.15 -15.97 20.21
CA ASN A 253 1.20 -16.34 21.62
C ASN A 253 0.11 -17.34 22.05
N ARG A 254 -1.00 -17.42 21.30
CA ARG A 254 -2.16 -18.28 21.64
C ARG A 254 -2.47 -19.26 20.52
N ALA A 255 -1.77 -20.39 20.54
CA ALA A 255 -1.89 -21.42 19.50
C ALA A 255 -3.30 -22.04 19.42
N ASP A 256 -4.02 -22.09 20.54
CA ASP A 256 -5.40 -22.55 20.66
C ASP A 256 -6.39 -21.73 19.83
N LEU A 257 -6.09 -20.45 19.56
CA LEU A 257 -6.97 -19.57 18.80
C LEU A 257 -6.77 -19.63 17.28
N ARG A 258 -5.63 -20.15 16.81
CA ARG A 258 -5.26 -20.16 15.38
C ARG A 258 -6.28 -20.89 14.49
N PRO A 259 -6.86 -22.04 14.89
CA PRO A 259 -7.88 -22.71 14.08
C PRO A 259 -9.14 -21.88 13.83
N ALA A 260 -9.41 -20.88 14.67
CA ALA A 260 -10.57 -20.00 14.53
C ALA A 260 -10.32 -18.82 13.57
N ILE A 261 -9.08 -18.65 13.07
CA ILE A 261 -8.74 -17.65 12.06
C ILE A 261 -9.58 -17.84 10.81
N GLY A 262 -10.22 -16.78 10.34
CA GLY A 262 -11.16 -16.83 9.22
C GLY A 262 -12.62 -17.05 9.62
N SER A 263 -12.96 -17.01 10.91
CA SER A 263 -14.35 -16.95 11.39
C SER A 263 -14.75 -15.55 11.85
N GLU A 264 -16.03 -15.19 11.70
CA GLU A 264 -16.57 -13.91 12.17
C GLU A 264 -16.50 -13.79 13.69
N ALA A 265 -16.75 -14.88 14.41
CA ALA A 265 -16.70 -14.91 15.88
C ALA A 265 -15.30 -14.58 16.41
N ALA A 266 -14.25 -15.20 15.84
CA ALA A 266 -12.87 -14.91 16.24
C ALA A 266 -12.45 -13.48 15.88
N LEU A 267 -12.90 -12.96 14.73
CA LEU A 267 -12.64 -11.57 14.38
C LEU A 267 -13.30 -10.60 15.37
N ALA A 268 -14.58 -10.83 15.70
CA ALA A 268 -15.32 -10.02 16.66
C ALA A 268 -14.67 -10.07 18.06
N GLN A 269 -14.24 -11.26 18.49
CA GLN A 269 -13.52 -11.44 19.75
C GLN A 269 -12.21 -10.64 19.77
N PHE A 270 -11.43 -10.70 18.69
CA PHE A 270 -10.19 -9.92 18.58
C PHE A 270 -10.44 -8.40 18.54
N GLN A 271 -11.47 -7.96 17.82
CA GLN A 271 -11.85 -6.54 17.72
C GLN A 271 -12.40 -5.97 19.02
N ALA A 272 -12.97 -6.80 19.89
CA ALA A 272 -13.42 -6.40 21.22
C ALA A 272 -12.27 -6.08 22.19
N ILE A 273 -11.03 -6.50 21.88
CA ILE A 273 -9.85 -6.16 22.69
C ILE A 273 -9.57 -4.65 22.52
N PRO A 274 -9.59 -3.86 23.61
CA PRO A 274 -9.40 -2.41 23.53
C PRO A 274 -8.15 -2.01 22.75
N GLN A 275 -8.28 -1.01 21.87
CA GLN A 275 -7.13 -0.50 21.14
C GLN A 275 -6.30 0.41 22.04
N VAL A 276 -4.97 0.28 22.02
CA VAL A 276 -4.07 1.19 22.77
C VAL A 276 -4.34 2.65 22.44
N ALA A 277 -4.71 2.96 21.19
CA ALA A 277 -5.12 4.29 20.76
C ALA A 277 -6.37 4.82 21.49
N ASP A 278 -7.30 3.95 21.87
CA ASP A 278 -8.50 4.34 22.63
C ASP A 278 -8.13 4.65 24.09
N LEU A 279 -7.12 3.96 24.63
CA LEU A 279 -6.61 4.19 25.99
C LEU A 279 -5.84 5.52 26.12
N THR A 280 -5.17 5.96 25.05
CA THR A 280 -4.40 7.22 25.06
C THR A 280 -5.23 8.47 24.78
N ASN A 281 -6.43 8.33 24.20
CA ASN A 281 -7.31 9.47 23.88
C ASN A 281 -8.40 9.71 24.94
N GLY A 282 -8.52 8.83 25.93
CA GLY A 282 -9.49 8.91 27.03
C GLY A 282 -8.93 9.34 28.38
N ALA A 283 -7.66 9.76 28.43
CA ALA A 283 -6.96 10.29 29.61
C ALA A 283 -6.54 11.73 29.38
#